data_AF-A0A7H0H1I4-F1
#
_entry.id   AF-A0A7H0H1I4-F1
#
_cell.length_a   1.000
_cell.length_b   1.000
_cell.length_c   1.000
_cell.angle_alpha   90.00
_cell.angle_beta   90.00
_cell.angle_gamma   90.00
#
_symmetry.space_group_name_H-M   'P 1'
#
loop_
_entity.id
_entity.type
_entity.pdbx_description
1 polymer ?
#
loop_
_entity_poly.entity_id
_entity_poly.type
_entity_poly.pdbx_seq_one_letter_code
_entity_poly.pdbx_strand_id
1 'polypeptide(L)'
;MLPKPELLSEPLLEFGDDRQSQDPKQGITIGGFFSTSNKTHRSEIHYALLGTQHGIEKAQEWIKQFEGTIEASDSPVKIKLGGKITDGQVVDYDDDESLLFGKNPLGMSWQMRKK
;
A
#
# COMPACT_ATOMS: atom_id res chain seq x y z
N MET A 1 2.41 38.81 27.78
CA MET A 1 2.87 37.43 28.03
C MET A 1 2.16 36.54 27.03
N LEU A 2 2.89 35.80 26.19
CA LEU A 2 2.30 34.77 25.35
C LEU A 2 2.00 33.54 26.22
N PRO A 3 0.86 32.87 26.04
CA PRO A 3 0.55 31.66 26.79
C PRO A 3 1.64 30.60 26.57
N LYS A 4 1.97 29.87 27.62
CA LYS A 4 2.94 28.78 27.57
C LYS A 4 2.31 27.64 26.73
N PRO A 5 3.04 27.03 25.78
CA PRO A 5 2.49 25.91 25.02
C PRO A 5 2.18 24.75 25.98
N GLU A 6 0.95 24.24 25.91
CA GLU A 6 0.46 23.10 26.68
C GLU A 6 0.37 21.87 25.78
N LEU A 7 0.79 20.72 26.30
CA LEU A 7 0.65 19.44 25.60
C LEU A 7 -0.75 18.89 25.87
N LEU A 8 -1.53 18.72 24.81
CA LEU A 8 -2.82 18.03 24.88
C LEU A 8 -2.61 16.52 24.94
N SER A 9 -3.40 15.84 25.74
CA SER A 9 -3.45 14.38 25.76
C SER A 9 -3.98 13.84 24.44
N GLU A 10 -3.48 12.69 24.00
CA GLU A 10 -4.02 12.00 22.84
C GLU A 10 -5.49 11.59 23.07
N PRO A 11 -6.37 11.81 22.07
CA PRO A 11 -7.78 11.46 22.20
C PRO A 11 -7.96 9.93 22.20
N LEU A 12 -9.03 9.48 22.84
CA LEU A 12 -9.50 8.12 22.68
C LEU A 12 -10.23 8.00 21.34
N LEU A 13 -9.86 7.01 20.54
CA LEU A 13 -10.53 6.66 19.30
C LEU A 13 -11.52 5.51 19.54
N GLU A 14 -12.66 5.54 18.87
CA GLU A 14 -13.68 4.52 18.92
C GLU A 14 -13.60 3.59 17.70
N PHE A 15 -13.73 2.29 17.94
CA PHE A 15 -13.62 1.22 16.96
C PHE A 15 -14.90 0.38 16.98
N GLY A 16 -14.94 -0.71 16.21
CA GLY A 16 -16.07 -1.63 16.32
C GLY A 16 -16.22 -2.21 17.73
N ASP A 17 -17.45 -2.61 18.03
CA ASP A 17 -17.95 -3.15 19.29
C ASP A 17 -17.77 -2.21 20.47
N ASP A 18 -17.98 -0.91 20.21
CA ASP A 18 -17.88 0.20 21.17
C ASP A 18 -16.52 0.25 21.90
N ARG A 19 -15.47 -0.32 21.31
CA ARG A 19 -14.13 -0.35 21.90
C ARG A 19 -13.44 0.98 21.73
N GLN A 20 -12.73 1.42 22.78
CA GLN A 20 -11.92 2.63 22.74
C GLN A 20 -10.43 2.31 22.91
N SER A 21 -9.58 2.98 22.15
CA SER A 21 -8.11 2.86 22.24
C SER A 21 -7.43 4.18 21.87
N GLN A 22 -6.32 4.49 22.54
CA GLN A 22 -5.42 5.57 22.11
C GLN A 22 -4.48 5.10 20.99
N ASP A 23 -4.17 3.80 20.93
CA ASP A 23 -3.41 3.18 19.84
C ASP A 23 -4.38 2.75 18.71
N PRO A 24 -4.31 3.38 17.53
CA PRO A 24 -5.19 3.03 16.41
C PRO A 24 -4.98 1.62 15.87
N LYS A 25 -3.74 1.11 15.89
CA LYS A 25 -3.42 -0.24 15.38
C LYS A 25 -4.05 -1.28 16.29
N GLN A 26 -3.82 -1.13 17.59
CA GLN A 26 -4.43 -2.01 18.59
C GLN A 26 -5.96 -1.94 18.53
N GLY A 27 -6.52 -0.74 18.39
CA GLY A 27 -7.96 -0.51 18.27
C GLY A 27 -8.59 -1.26 17.11
N ILE A 28 -8.02 -1.12 15.90
CA ILE A 28 -8.53 -1.82 14.71
C ILE A 28 -8.35 -3.34 14.82
N THR A 29 -7.20 -3.83 15.34
CA THR A 29 -6.95 -5.27 15.47
C THR A 29 -7.97 -5.94 16.38
N ILE A 30 -8.37 -5.27 17.46
CA ILE A 30 -9.20 -5.87 18.50
C ILE A 30 -10.70 -5.57 18.28
N GLY A 31 -11.04 -4.33 17.91
CA GLY A 31 -12.41 -3.88 17.72
C GLY A 31 -12.90 -3.92 16.26
N GLY A 32 -12.00 -4.05 15.29
CA GLY A 32 -12.36 -3.91 13.88
C GLY A 32 -12.75 -2.47 13.51
N PHE A 33 -13.31 -2.30 12.31
CA PHE A 33 -13.75 -0.98 11.84
C PHE A 33 -15.04 -0.55 12.53
N PHE A 34 -15.15 0.71 12.97
CA PHE A 34 -16.39 1.25 13.55
C PHE A 34 -17.64 1.00 12.67
N SER A 35 -17.45 0.95 11.34
CA SER A 35 -18.53 0.70 10.39
C SER A 35 -19.13 -0.70 10.48
N THR A 36 -18.43 -1.69 11.04
CA THR A 36 -18.97 -3.05 11.22
C THR A 36 -20.08 -3.05 12.27
N SER A 37 -19.90 -2.31 13.35
CA SER A 37 -20.85 -2.29 14.48
C SER A 37 -22.03 -1.36 14.24
N ASN A 38 -21.84 -0.26 13.50
CA ASN A 38 -22.94 0.62 13.11
C ASN A 38 -23.69 0.14 11.83
N LYS A 39 -23.35 -1.04 11.29
CA LYS A 39 -23.92 -1.66 10.07
C LYS A 39 -23.85 -0.78 8.80
N THR A 40 -22.93 0.17 8.75
CA THR A 40 -22.65 0.95 7.53
C THR A 40 -21.53 0.35 6.68
N HIS A 41 -20.86 -0.70 7.16
CA HIS A 41 -19.82 -1.39 6.41
C HIS A 41 -20.40 -2.01 5.13
N ARG A 42 -19.81 -1.69 3.97
CA ARG A 42 -20.13 -2.38 2.71
C ARG A 42 -19.44 -3.74 2.71
N SER A 43 -20.20 -4.82 2.52
CA SER A 43 -19.67 -6.19 2.50
C SER A 43 -18.82 -6.49 1.26
N GLU A 44 -19.00 -5.72 0.17
CA GLU A 44 -18.35 -5.95 -1.12
C GLU A 44 -17.78 -4.64 -1.67
N ILE A 45 -16.49 -4.66 -2.02
CA ILE A 45 -15.79 -3.56 -2.68
C ILE A 45 -15.50 -3.99 -4.12
N HIS A 46 -16.19 -3.37 -5.09
CA HIS A 46 -15.89 -3.56 -6.50
C HIS A 46 -14.77 -2.61 -6.93
N TYR A 47 -13.76 -3.13 -7.61
CA TYR A 47 -12.66 -2.35 -8.17
C TYR A 47 -12.41 -2.72 -9.63
N ALA A 48 -11.79 -1.80 -10.37
CA ALA A 48 -11.37 -2.00 -11.75
C ALA A 48 -9.91 -1.58 -11.90
N LEU A 49 -9.17 -2.27 -12.76
CA LEU A 49 -7.78 -1.97 -13.08
C LEU A 49 -7.70 -1.45 -14.52
N LEU A 50 -7.02 -0.31 -14.70
CA LEU A 50 -6.80 0.33 -16.00
C LEU A 50 -5.29 0.48 -16.22
N GLY A 51 -4.79 -0.05 -17.32
CA GLY A 51 -3.36 -0.02 -17.62
C GLY A 51 -3.00 -0.92 -18.79
N THR A 52 -1.69 -1.16 -18.96
CA THR A 52 -1.20 -2.17 -19.88
C THR A 52 -1.56 -3.57 -19.37
N GLN A 53 -1.57 -4.56 -20.28
CA GLN A 53 -1.84 -5.95 -19.89
C GLN A 53 -0.89 -6.44 -18.79
N HIS A 54 0.41 -6.22 -18.97
CA HIS A 54 1.44 -6.57 -17.96
C HIS A 54 1.20 -5.90 -16.61
N GLY A 55 0.84 -4.60 -16.61
CA GLY A 55 0.57 -3.87 -15.38
C GLY A 55 -0.67 -4.39 -14.65
N ILE A 56 -1.70 -4.79 -15.39
CA ILE A 56 -2.91 -5.42 -14.82
C ILE A 56 -2.56 -6.77 -14.20
N GLU A 57 -1.77 -7.60 -14.88
CA GLU A 57 -1.34 -8.90 -14.38
C GLU A 57 -0.55 -8.77 -13.07
N LYS A 58 0.46 -7.87 -13.03
CA LYS A 58 1.22 -7.58 -11.80
C LYS A 58 0.35 -7.03 -10.67
N ALA A 59 -0.60 -6.14 -10.97
CA ALA A 59 -1.51 -5.60 -9.97
C ALA A 59 -2.42 -6.69 -9.39
N GLN A 60 -2.91 -7.61 -10.23
CA GLN A 60 -3.68 -8.76 -9.77
C GLN A 60 -2.86 -9.68 -8.86
N GLU A 61 -1.61 -9.99 -9.22
CA GLU A 61 -0.71 -10.78 -8.38
C GLU A 61 -0.43 -10.13 -7.02
N TRP A 62 -0.26 -8.82 -7.00
CA TRP A 62 -0.07 -8.06 -5.77
C TRP A 62 -1.33 -8.07 -4.89
N ILE A 63 -2.52 -7.85 -5.47
CA ILE A 63 -3.79 -7.87 -4.74
C ILE A 63 -4.06 -9.24 -4.12
N LYS A 64 -3.73 -10.33 -4.83
CA LYS A 64 -3.90 -11.71 -4.33
C LYS A 64 -3.15 -11.96 -3.01
N GLN A 65 -2.12 -11.20 -2.69
CA GLN A 65 -1.40 -11.32 -1.41
C GLN A 65 -2.25 -10.90 -0.20
N PHE A 66 -3.35 -10.19 -0.43
CA PHE A 66 -4.26 -9.69 0.60
C PHE A 66 -5.62 -10.41 0.62
N GLU A 67 -5.78 -11.50 -0.14
CA GLU A 67 -7.01 -12.33 -0.07
C GLU A 67 -7.18 -13.00 1.29
N GLY A 68 -6.09 -13.22 2.02
CA GLY A 68 -6.09 -13.79 3.37
C GLY A 68 -5.91 -12.74 4.47
N THR A 69 -6.20 -13.14 5.71
CA THR A 69 -5.86 -12.35 6.90
C THR A 69 -4.35 -12.12 6.96
N ILE A 70 -3.94 -10.86 7.08
CA ILE A 70 -2.54 -10.48 7.27
C ILE A 70 -2.22 -10.61 8.76
N GLU A 71 -1.58 -11.71 9.13
CA GLU A 71 -1.10 -11.90 10.50
C GLU A 71 0.16 -11.06 10.75
N ALA A 72 0.23 -10.39 11.90
CA ALA A 72 1.44 -9.71 12.32
C ALA A 72 2.51 -10.75 12.68
N SER A 73 3.52 -10.89 11.83
CA SER A 73 4.70 -11.71 12.12
C SER A 73 5.91 -10.82 12.41
N ASP A 74 6.72 -11.18 13.42
CA ASP A 74 8.06 -10.61 13.62
C ASP A 74 9.02 -10.94 12.46
N SER A 75 8.60 -11.85 11.58
CA SER A 75 9.27 -12.11 10.31
C SER A 75 9.10 -10.89 9.40
N PRO A 76 10.17 -10.27 8.90
CA PRO A 76 10.02 -9.23 7.89
C PRO A 76 9.29 -9.84 6.69
N VAL A 77 8.09 -9.32 6.40
CA VAL A 77 7.40 -9.65 5.14
C VAL A 77 8.35 -9.25 4.03
N LYS A 78 8.88 -10.25 3.30
CA LYS A 78 9.66 -10.01 2.09
C LYS A 78 8.71 -9.50 1.01
N ILE A 79 8.31 -8.24 1.11
CA ILE A 79 7.79 -7.52 -0.03
C ILE A 79 8.92 -7.58 -1.06
N LYS A 80 8.67 -8.19 -2.22
CA LYS A 80 9.60 -8.13 -3.35
C LYS A 80 9.67 -6.68 -3.83
N LEU A 81 10.43 -5.87 -3.10
CA LEU A 81 10.73 -4.48 -3.41
C LEU A 81 11.81 -4.47 -4.51
N GLY A 82 11.39 -4.67 -5.76
CA GLY A 82 12.25 -4.46 -6.94
C GLY A 82 12.21 -3.02 -7.47
N GLY A 83 11.12 -2.29 -7.19
CA GLY A 83 10.91 -0.96 -7.74
C GLY A 83 11.56 0.18 -6.95
N LYS A 84 12.47 0.94 -7.57
CA LYS A 84 12.92 2.25 -7.08
C LYS A 84 12.09 3.36 -7.71
N ILE A 85 11.61 4.31 -6.90
CA ILE A 85 10.91 5.49 -7.42
C ILE A 85 11.96 6.49 -7.93
N THR A 86 11.97 6.74 -9.24
CA THR A 86 12.83 7.73 -9.90
C THR A 86 11.95 8.65 -10.76
N ASP A 87 12.04 9.98 -10.59
CA ASP A 87 11.24 10.98 -11.32
C ASP A 87 9.72 10.71 -11.32
N GLY A 88 9.18 10.18 -10.22
CA GLY A 88 7.76 9.86 -10.07
C GLY A 88 7.31 8.55 -10.74
N GLN A 89 8.24 7.75 -11.24
CA GLN A 89 7.98 6.43 -11.82
C GLN A 89 8.62 5.32 -10.97
N VAL A 90 7.91 4.20 -10.80
CA VAL A 90 8.47 3.00 -10.18
C VAL A 90 9.29 2.26 -11.24
N VAL A 91 10.61 2.23 -11.08
CA VAL A 91 11.54 1.55 -11.98
C VAL A 91 12.02 0.27 -11.30
N ASP A 92 11.63 -0.87 -11.84
CA ASP A 92 12.14 -2.19 -11.45
C ASP A 92 13.20 -2.62 -12.47
N TYR A 93 14.47 -2.70 -12.05
CA TYR A 93 15.57 -3.01 -12.96
C TYR A 93 15.72 -4.51 -13.24
N ASP A 94 15.00 -5.35 -12.50
CA ASP A 94 14.95 -6.81 -12.72
C ASP A 94 13.79 -7.22 -13.65
N ASP A 95 12.99 -6.24 -14.10
CA ASP A 95 11.87 -6.41 -15.04
C ASP A 95 12.23 -5.80 -16.40
N ASP A 96 12.49 -6.64 -17.39
CA ASP A 96 12.95 -6.23 -18.74
C ASP A 96 12.02 -5.20 -19.41
N GLU A 97 10.72 -5.21 -19.08
CA GLU A 97 9.74 -4.25 -19.59
C GLU A 97 9.83 -2.88 -18.91
N SER A 98 10.19 -2.83 -17.62
CA SER A 98 10.38 -1.58 -16.87
C SER A 98 11.59 -0.78 -17.39
N LEU A 99 12.54 -1.47 -18.04
CA LEU A 99 13.70 -0.87 -18.73
C LEU A 99 13.33 -0.18 -20.06
N LEU A 100 12.16 -0.47 -20.65
CA LEU A 100 11.73 0.17 -21.91
C LEU A 100 11.33 1.63 -21.69
N PHE A 101 10.85 1.96 -20.49
CA PHE A 101 10.36 3.31 -20.14
C PHE A 101 11.27 4.04 -19.15
N GLY A 102 12.13 3.31 -18.43
CA GLY A 102 13.14 3.91 -17.55
C GLY A 102 14.28 4.56 -18.35
N LYS A 103 14.64 5.81 -18.02
CA LYS A 103 15.92 6.37 -18.47
C LYS A 103 17.04 5.52 -17.87
N ASN A 104 17.72 4.76 -18.72
CA ASN A 104 18.88 3.97 -18.33
C ASN A 104 19.97 4.91 -17.75
N PRO A 105 20.39 4.77 -16.48
CA PRO A 105 21.34 5.70 -15.85
C PRO A 105 22.75 5.66 -16.47
N LEU A 106 23.02 4.72 -17.38
CA LEU A 106 24.30 4.55 -18.07
C LEU A 106 24.35 5.12 -19.51
N GLY A 107 23.29 5.80 -19.97
CA GLY A 107 23.35 6.58 -21.22
C GLY A 107 23.56 5.79 -22.52
N MET A 108 23.35 4.48 -22.55
CA MET A 108 23.43 3.69 -23.79
C MET A 108 22.06 3.48 -24.43
N SER A 109 21.90 4.01 -25.65
CA SER A 109 20.74 3.76 -26.52
C SER A 109 20.88 2.39 -27.20
N TRP A 110 19.93 1.48 -26.98
CA TRP A 110 19.85 0.26 -27.78
C TRP A 110 19.26 0.59 -29.16
N GLN A 111 20.09 0.53 -30.20
CA GLN A 111 19.61 0.59 -31.58
C GLN A 111 18.80 -0.67 -31.88
N MET A 112 17.52 -0.52 -32.22
CA MET A 112 16.68 -1.60 -32.72
C MET A 112 17.37 -2.30 -33.91
N ARG A 113 17.60 -3.61 -33.78
CA ARG A 113 17.86 -4.46 -34.94
C ARG A 113 16.55 -4.60 -35.71
N LYS A 114 16.46 -3.95 -36.87
CA LYS A 114 15.48 -4.30 -37.90
C LYS A 114 15.82 -5.67 -38.45
N LYS A 115 14.86 -6.60 -38.38
CA LYS A 115 14.63 -7.57 -39.45
C LYS A 115 13.16 -7.90 -39.52
#